data_AF-A0A950DD38-F1
#
_entry.id   AF-A0A950DD38-F1
#
_cell.length_a   1.000
_cell.length_b   1.000
_cell.length_c   1.000
_cell.angle_alpha   90.00
_cell.angle_beta   90.00
_cell.angle_gamma   90.00
#
_symmetry.space_group_name_H-M   'P 1'
#
loop_
_entity.id
_entity.type
_entity.pdbx_description
1 polymer ?
#
loop_
_entity_poly.entity_id
_entity_poly.type
_entity_poly.pdbx_seq_one_letter_code
_entity_poly.pdbx_strand_id
1 'polypeptide(L)'
;EGTFSPAATAASFSRAPHLQSGPVPITVRFSDFAGVPTVPDGDPLASPRGMAIKFHLPGGIDTDIVAHSYDGFPTRTAEEFLEFVRALAANGSGSPDPIKSFLASHPQAQRFAEAPKPAPSSFATESYYAVNAFRFINREGTSRPGRYRIRPEAGEEHLDPAEAARRPGSFLFDELAQRLSRGAVRFRLLVQLAAEGDPVDDCSQPWPEERPQVELGTLSITAPVADSAAAERQLVFDPAKLVDGIELSDDQLPAVRSAVYAISYRRRNA
;
A
#
# COMPACT_ATOMS: atom_id res chain seq x y z
N GLU A 1 13.41 9.34 0.92
CA GLU A 1 14.06 9.05 -0.37
C GLU A 1 14.96 7.84 -0.26
N GLY A 2 15.22 7.19 -1.39
CA GLY A 2 16.05 6.01 -1.42
C GLY A 2 16.24 5.49 -2.84
N THR A 3 16.57 4.21 -2.94
CA THR A 3 16.86 3.53 -4.19
C THR A 3 16.18 2.17 -4.23
N PHE A 4 15.58 1.81 -5.36
CA PHE A 4 15.21 0.43 -5.69
C PHE A 4 16.31 -0.23 -6.51
N SER A 5 16.72 -1.44 -6.13
CA SER A 5 17.65 -2.26 -6.90
C SER A 5 16.93 -3.54 -7.36
N PRO A 6 16.81 -3.78 -8.68
CA PRO A 6 16.11 -4.96 -9.18
C PRO A 6 16.89 -6.25 -8.87
N ALA A 7 16.15 -7.31 -8.54
CA ALA A 7 16.70 -8.65 -8.44
C ALA A 7 17.14 -9.17 -9.82
N ALA A 8 18.13 -10.07 -9.85
CA ALA A 8 18.66 -10.63 -11.10
C ALA A 8 17.58 -11.32 -11.95
N THR A 9 16.53 -11.85 -11.31
CA THR A 9 15.41 -12.55 -11.96
C THR A 9 14.30 -11.61 -12.44
N ALA A 10 14.27 -10.36 -12.00
CA ALA A 10 13.15 -9.44 -12.23
C ALA A 10 12.90 -9.16 -13.72
N ALA A 11 13.97 -9.01 -14.50
CA ALA A 11 13.89 -8.72 -15.93
C ALA A 11 13.22 -9.84 -16.76
N SER A 12 13.30 -11.09 -16.31
CA SER A 12 12.60 -12.23 -16.94
C SER A 12 11.11 -12.30 -16.60
N PHE A 13 10.69 -11.60 -15.54
CA PHE A 13 9.31 -11.62 -15.07
C PHE A 13 8.47 -10.52 -15.73
N SER A 14 9.02 -9.32 -15.86
CA SER A 14 8.39 -8.19 -16.54
C SER A 14 9.41 -7.34 -17.28
N ARG A 15 8.99 -6.74 -18.41
CA ARG A 15 9.81 -5.79 -19.19
C ARG A 15 9.80 -4.37 -18.62
N ALA A 16 9.18 -4.14 -17.45
CA ALA A 16 9.11 -2.83 -16.82
C ALA A 16 10.51 -2.21 -16.62
N PRO A 17 10.72 -0.92 -16.97
CA PRO A 17 12.05 -0.33 -16.99
C PRO A 17 12.82 -0.43 -15.66
N HIS A 18 12.13 -0.25 -14.53
CA HIS A 18 12.76 -0.34 -13.20
C HIS A 18 13.21 -1.77 -12.83
N LEU A 19 12.72 -2.80 -13.53
CA LEU A 19 13.07 -4.19 -13.31
C LEU A 19 14.22 -4.68 -14.21
N GLN A 20 14.71 -3.85 -15.13
CA GLN A 20 15.67 -4.30 -16.15
C GLN A 20 17.12 -4.25 -15.69
N SER A 21 17.60 -3.09 -15.26
CA SER A 21 19.01 -2.93 -14.89
C SER A 21 19.26 -1.70 -14.03
N GLY A 22 20.10 -1.89 -13.02
CA GLY A 22 20.64 -0.80 -12.21
C GLY A 22 19.66 -0.21 -11.20
N PRO A 23 20.20 0.54 -10.23
CA PRO A 23 19.39 1.21 -9.22
C PRO A 23 18.52 2.33 -9.81
N VAL A 24 17.30 2.47 -9.32
CA VAL A 24 16.35 3.54 -9.66
C VAL A 24 16.02 4.37 -8.41
N PRO A 25 16.06 5.71 -8.46
CA PRO A 25 15.64 6.54 -7.32
C PRO A 25 14.18 6.32 -6.97
N ILE A 26 13.87 6.30 -5.68
CA ILE A 26 12.49 6.17 -5.17
C ILE A 26 12.14 7.24 -4.14
N THR A 27 10.87 7.63 -4.16
CA THR A 27 10.23 8.34 -3.06
C THR A 27 9.24 7.40 -2.38
N VAL A 28 9.33 7.28 -1.06
CA VAL A 28 8.43 6.45 -0.24
C VAL A 28 7.71 7.35 0.76
N ARG A 29 6.40 7.16 0.88
CA ARG A 29 5.56 7.81 1.90
C ARG A 29 4.90 6.75 2.76
N PHE A 30 5.14 6.83 4.07
CA PHE A 30 4.40 6.10 5.08
C PHE A 30 3.23 6.94 5.59
N SER A 31 2.19 6.29 6.09
CA SER A 31 1.07 6.99 6.71
C SER A 31 0.26 6.07 7.61
N ASP A 32 -0.50 6.69 8.50
CA ASP A 32 -1.58 6.01 9.20
C ASP A 32 -2.86 5.97 8.39
N PHE A 33 -3.69 4.97 8.68
CA PHE A 33 -5.05 4.92 8.21
C PHE A 33 -5.87 5.90 9.03
N ALA A 34 -6.23 7.01 8.44
CA ALA A 34 -7.46 7.70 8.75
C ALA A 34 -7.50 8.89 7.80
N GLY A 35 -8.69 9.31 7.41
CA GLY A 35 -8.89 10.66 6.88
C GLY A 35 -8.65 11.76 7.93
N VAL A 36 -8.04 11.43 9.07
CA VAL A 36 -7.77 12.29 10.23
C VAL A 36 -6.24 12.44 10.33
N PRO A 37 -5.67 13.56 9.87
CA PRO A 37 -4.22 13.77 9.86
C PRO A 37 -3.55 13.76 11.24
N THR A 38 -4.33 13.79 12.32
CA THR A 38 -3.88 13.89 13.70
C THR A 38 -4.20 12.63 14.52
N VAL A 39 -4.59 11.53 13.87
CA VAL A 39 -4.79 10.27 14.59
C VAL A 39 -3.46 9.84 15.23
N PRO A 40 -3.43 9.48 16.53
CA PRO A 40 -2.22 8.97 17.14
C PRO A 40 -1.83 7.62 16.53
N ASP A 41 -0.53 7.42 16.29
CA ASP A 41 0.01 6.20 15.70
C ASP A 41 -0.42 4.93 16.48
N GLY A 42 -0.52 5.01 17.81
CA GLY A 42 -0.92 3.89 18.66
C GLY A 42 -2.43 3.59 18.70
N ASP A 43 -3.26 4.42 18.07
CA ASP A 43 -4.72 4.26 18.07
C ASP A 43 -5.15 3.12 17.12
N PRO A 44 -6.10 2.24 17.50
CA PRO A 44 -6.63 1.22 16.60
C PRO A 44 -7.22 1.77 15.30
N LEU A 45 -7.73 3.01 15.30
CA LEU A 45 -8.24 3.68 14.11
C LEU A 45 -7.13 4.03 13.11
N ALA A 46 -5.87 4.10 13.55
CA ALA A 46 -4.70 4.42 12.72
C ALA A 46 -4.25 3.26 11.81
N SER A 47 -4.85 2.08 11.94
CA SER A 47 -4.54 0.88 11.14
C SER A 47 -5.58 0.63 10.03
N PRO A 48 -5.18 0.11 8.85
CA PRO A 48 -3.84 -0.37 8.46
C PRO A 48 -2.87 0.73 8.00
N ARG A 49 -1.57 0.58 8.27
CA ARG A 49 -0.54 1.55 7.85
C ARG A 49 -0.39 1.57 6.33
N GLY A 50 -0.29 2.75 5.74
CA GLY A 50 -0.04 2.94 4.32
C GLY A 50 1.44 2.98 3.98
N MET A 51 1.81 2.44 2.82
CA MET A 51 3.10 2.64 2.18
C MET A 51 2.88 2.90 0.69
N ALA A 52 3.27 4.08 0.22
CA ALA A 52 3.26 4.43 -1.19
C ALA A 52 4.68 4.61 -1.70
N ILE A 53 5.00 4.04 -2.86
CA ILE A 53 6.32 4.05 -3.48
C ILE A 53 6.18 4.64 -4.87
N LYS A 54 7.05 5.58 -5.21
CA LYS A 54 7.18 6.17 -6.55
C LYS A 54 8.57 5.87 -7.07
N PHE A 55 8.65 5.27 -8.24
CA PHE A 55 9.90 4.97 -8.93
C PHE A 55 10.16 6.05 -9.98
N HIS A 56 11.28 6.73 -9.87
CA HIS A 56 11.65 7.84 -10.77
C HIS A 56 12.50 7.32 -11.93
N LEU A 57 11.89 7.17 -13.09
CA LEU A 57 12.53 6.61 -14.28
C LEU A 57 13.12 7.71 -15.17
N PRO A 58 14.08 7.37 -16.05
CA PRO A 58 14.62 8.32 -17.02
C PRO A 58 13.51 8.98 -17.87
N GLY A 59 13.72 10.25 -18.22
CA GLY A 59 12.75 11.01 -19.03
C GLY A 59 11.57 11.58 -18.25
N GLY A 60 11.62 11.57 -16.90
CA GLY A 60 10.54 12.12 -16.05
C GLY A 60 9.30 11.23 -15.98
N ILE A 61 9.46 9.95 -16.35
CA ILE A 61 8.41 8.94 -16.22
C ILE A 61 8.45 8.44 -14.78
N ASP A 62 7.29 8.30 -14.13
CA ASP A 62 7.20 7.54 -12.88
C ASP A 62 6.25 6.35 -13.04
N THR A 63 6.42 5.38 -12.16
CA THR A 63 5.40 4.37 -11.85
C THR A 63 5.24 4.29 -10.35
N ASP A 64 4.03 3.99 -9.87
CA ASP A 64 3.73 3.98 -8.44
C ASP A 64 3.21 2.63 -7.96
N ILE A 65 3.48 2.33 -6.69
CA ILE A 65 2.82 1.27 -5.92
C ILE A 65 2.16 1.94 -4.73
N VAL A 66 0.88 1.65 -4.50
CA VAL A 66 0.14 2.14 -3.32
C VAL A 66 -0.39 0.94 -2.53
N ALA A 67 0.16 0.74 -1.35
CA ALA A 67 -0.06 -0.42 -0.50
C ALA A 67 -0.48 -0.02 0.91
N HIS A 68 -0.99 -0.98 1.68
CA HIS A 68 -1.23 -0.84 3.11
C HIS A 68 -0.93 -2.14 3.86
N SER A 69 -0.92 -2.10 5.20
CA SER A 69 -0.46 -3.19 6.05
C SER A 69 -1.53 -4.25 6.39
N TYR A 70 -2.46 -4.47 5.46
CA TYR A 70 -3.48 -5.51 5.60
C TYR A 70 -3.69 -6.19 4.24
N ASP A 71 -3.76 -7.51 4.20
CA ASP A 71 -4.00 -8.24 2.96
C ASP A 71 -5.51 -8.38 2.72
N GLY A 72 -6.09 -7.36 2.11
CA GLY A 72 -7.52 -7.30 1.79
C GLY A 72 -8.07 -5.88 1.83
N PHE A 73 -9.31 -5.71 1.43
CA PHE A 73 -9.98 -4.41 1.36
C PHE A 73 -11.44 -4.58 1.80
N PRO A 74 -12.13 -3.54 2.34
CA PRO A 74 -13.49 -3.73 2.82
C PRO A 74 -14.50 -4.07 1.71
N THR A 75 -14.24 -3.67 0.47
CA THR A 75 -15.18 -3.81 -0.65
C THR A 75 -14.46 -4.15 -1.94
N ARG A 76 -15.19 -4.70 -2.92
CA ARG A 76 -14.61 -5.03 -4.23
C ARG A 76 -14.90 -3.97 -5.30
N THR A 77 -15.98 -3.19 -5.13
CA THR A 77 -16.34 -2.11 -6.06
C THR A 77 -16.23 -0.73 -5.42
N ALA A 78 -16.19 0.30 -6.28
CA ALA A 78 -16.14 1.69 -5.86
C ALA A 78 -17.46 2.16 -5.22
N GLU A 79 -18.59 1.66 -5.72
CA GLU A 79 -19.93 1.97 -5.20
C GLU A 79 -20.08 1.43 -3.78
N GLU A 80 -19.73 0.17 -3.55
CA GLU A 80 -19.71 -0.43 -2.21
C GLU A 80 -18.75 0.33 -1.29
N PHE A 81 -17.58 0.75 -1.80
CA PHE A 81 -16.62 1.53 -1.00
C PHE A 81 -17.19 2.89 -0.59
N LEU A 82 -17.90 3.57 -1.49
CA LEU A 82 -18.56 4.84 -1.20
C LEU A 82 -19.66 4.66 -0.15
N GLU A 83 -20.44 3.59 -0.25
CA GLU A 83 -21.44 3.23 0.76
C GLU A 83 -20.79 2.95 2.12
N PHE A 84 -19.70 2.17 2.14
CA PHE A 84 -18.92 1.89 3.35
C PHE A 84 -18.43 3.17 4.03
N VAL A 85 -17.79 4.08 3.29
CA VAL A 85 -17.27 5.34 3.85
C VAL A 85 -18.40 6.24 4.36
N ARG A 86 -19.55 6.28 3.66
CA ARG A 86 -20.74 7.03 4.13
C ARG A 86 -21.31 6.43 5.40
N ALA A 87 -21.41 5.11 5.49
CA ALA A 87 -21.89 4.41 6.67
C ALA A 87 -20.95 4.65 7.87
N LEU A 88 -19.64 4.62 7.64
CA LEU A 88 -18.62 4.92 8.64
C LEU A 88 -18.73 6.36 9.15
N ALA A 89 -18.94 7.33 8.26
CA ALA A 89 -19.13 8.73 8.63
C ALA A 89 -20.44 9.00 9.41
N ALA A 90 -21.45 8.14 9.22
CA ALA A 90 -22.75 8.19 9.91
C ALA A 90 -22.83 7.24 11.12
N ASN A 91 -21.70 6.73 11.62
CA ASN A 91 -21.65 5.80 12.74
C ASN A 91 -22.37 6.39 13.97
N GLY A 92 -23.31 5.63 14.53
CA GLY A 92 -24.11 6.03 15.69
C GLY A 92 -25.19 7.08 15.43
N SER A 93 -25.41 7.54 14.18
CA SER A 93 -26.39 8.59 13.86
C SER A 93 -27.80 8.07 13.54
N GLY A 94 -28.07 6.77 13.69
CA GLY A 94 -29.34 6.16 13.28
C GLY A 94 -29.67 4.84 13.99
N SER A 95 -30.90 4.36 13.79
CA SER A 95 -31.39 3.07 14.29
C SER A 95 -32.16 2.33 13.18
N PRO A 96 -31.63 1.21 12.63
CA PRO A 96 -30.35 0.61 12.99
C PRO A 96 -29.15 1.50 12.62
N ASP A 97 -28.02 1.27 13.30
CA ASP A 97 -26.77 1.98 13.07
C ASP A 97 -26.24 1.70 11.65
N PRO A 98 -26.02 2.73 10.81
CA PRO A 98 -25.65 2.55 9.40
C PRO A 98 -24.45 1.65 9.17
N ILE A 99 -23.38 1.79 9.96
CA ILE A 99 -22.18 0.95 9.77
C ILE A 99 -22.47 -0.50 10.14
N LYS A 100 -23.25 -0.75 11.20
CA LYS A 100 -23.62 -2.12 11.60
C LYS A 100 -24.48 -2.79 10.53
N SER A 101 -25.43 -2.05 9.95
CA SER A 101 -26.25 -2.54 8.83
C SER A 101 -25.40 -2.88 7.61
N PHE A 102 -24.45 -2.01 7.25
CA PHE A 102 -23.56 -2.27 6.11
C PHE A 102 -22.70 -3.51 6.33
N LEU A 103 -22.06 -3.64 7.50
CA LEU A 103 -21.22 -4.80 7.83
C LEU A 103 -22.02 -6.10 7.83
N ALA A 104 -23.24 -6.10 8.35
CA ALA A 104 -24.11 -7.27 8.38
C ALA A 104 -24.48 -7.81 6.98
N SER A 105 -24.50 -6.95 5.95
CA SER A 105 -24.78 -7.36 4.56
C SER A 105 -23.53 -7.54 3.70
N HIS A 106 -22.34 -7.21 4.20
CA HIS A 106 -21.08 -7.27 3.44
C HIS A 106 -20.02 -8.08 4.21
N PRO A 107 -19.95 -9.40 4.02
CA PRO A 107 -19.04 -10.26 4.78
C PRO A 107 -17.56 -9.88 4.68
N GLN A 108 -17.10 -9.38 3.52
CA GLN A 108 -15.71 -8.94 3.36
C GLN A 108 -15.44 -7.64 4.12
N ALA A 109 -16.39 -6.70 4.14
CA ALA A 109 -16.29 -5.49 4.95
C ALA A 109 -16.27 -5.83 6.45
N GLN A 110 -17.11 -6.80 6.87
CA GLN A 110 -17.10 -7.30 8.24
C GLN A 110 -15.75 -7.91 8.61
N ARG A 111 -15.23 -8.82 7.78
CA ARG A 111 -13.89 -9.41 7.98
C ARG A 111 -12.81 -8.34 8.04
N PHE A 112 -12.85 -7.37 7.13
CA PHE A 112 -11.92 -6.24 7.15
C PHE A 112 -12.03 -5.46 8.47
N ALA A 113 -13.24 -5.14 8.95
CA ALA A 113 -13.44 -4.37 10.17
C ALA A 113 -12.98 -5.13 11.43
N GLU A 114 -13.27 -6.42 11.51
CA GLU A 114 -13.01 -7.27 12.68
C GLU A 114 -11.59 -7.85 12.72
N ALA A 115 -10.88 -7.92 11.58
CA ALA A 115 -9.56 -8.49 11.53
C ALA A 115 -8.57 -7.74 12.44
N PRO A 116 -7.75 -8.45 13.24
CA PRO A 116 -6.69 -7.84 14.02
C PRO A 116 -5.71 -7.06 13.12
N LYS A 117 -5.41 -5.81 13.51
CA LYS A 117 -4.42 -4.96 12.84
C LYS A 117 -3.54 -4.28 13.91
N PRO A 118 -2.69 -5.07 14.58
CA PRO A 118 -1.89 -4.55 15.69
C PRO A 118 -0.95 -3.43 15.20
N ALA A 119 -0.62 -2.49 16.08
CA ALA A 119 0.29 -1.41 15.74
C ALA A 119 1.73 -1.97 15.60
N PRO A 120 2.45 -1.70 14.50
CA PRO A 120 3.83 -2.11 14.40
C PRO A 120 4.72 -1.33 15.38
N SER A 121 5.88 -1.87 15.74
CA SER A 121 6.90 -1.14 16.51
C SER A 121 7.57 -0.04 15.67
N SER A 122 7.58 -0.21 14.35
CA SER A 122 8.18 0.68 13.35
C SER A 122 7.50 0.49 12.00
N PHE A 123 7.41 1.54 11.17
CA PHE A 123 7.09 1.36 9.75
C PHE A 123 8.07 0.41 9.03
N ALA A 124 9.30 0.29 9.52
CA ALA A 124 10.34 -0.58 8.98
C ALA A 124 10.18 -2.06 9.35
N THR A 125 9.23 -2.41 10.23
CA THR A 125 8.97 -3.78 10.71
C THR A 125 7.53 -4.21 10.44
N GLU A 126 6.94 -3.67 9.38
CA GLU A 126 5.58 -3.98 8.95
C GLU A 126 5.57 -4.47 7.51
N SER A 127 4.70 -5.44 7.23
CA SER A 127 4.42 -5.92 5.88
C SER A 127 3.38 -5.05 5.19
N TYR A 128 3.58 -4.80 3.90
CA TYR A 128 2.63 -4.03 3.09
C TYR A 128 2.18 -4.80 1.85
N TYR A 129 0.93 -4.57 1.46
CA TYR A 129 0.22 -5.29 0.43
C TYR A 129 -0.39 -4.28 -0.54
N ALA A 130 0.00 -4.34 -1.82
CA ALA A 130 -0.82 -3.72 -2.86
C ALA A 130 -1.91 -4.74 -3.20
N VAL A 131 -3.10 -4.52 -2.63
CA VAL A 131 -4.19 -5.52 -2.65
C VAL A 131 -4.79 -5.73 -4.03
N ASN A 132 -4.69 -4.75 -4.93
CA ASN A 132 -5.13 -4.90 -6.31
C ASN A 132 -4.19 -5.81 -7.10
N ALA A 133 -4.74 -6.66 -7.97
CA ALA A 133 -3.92 -7.45 -8.88
C ALA A 133 -3.48 -6.61 -10.10
N PHE A 134 -2.35 -7.00 -10.67
CA PHE A 134 -1.79 -6.43 -11.89
C PHE A 134 -1.36 -7.56 -12.82
N ARG A 135 -1.26 -7.27 -14.12
CA ARG A 135 -0.71 -8.17 -15.12
C ARG A 135 0.73 -7.78 -15.39
N PHE A 136 1.66 -8.71 -15.15
CA PHE A 136 3.08 -8.54 -15.40
C PHE A 136 3.46 -9.21 -16.71
N ILE A 137 4.05 -8.44 -17.62
CA ILE A 137 4.32 -8.91 -18.99
C ILE A 137 5.82 -8.85 -19.25
N ASN A 138 6.41 -10.00 -19.58
CA ASN A 138 7.83 -10.10 -19.92
C ASN A 138 8.11 -9.67 -21.37
N ARG A 139 9.37 -9.83 -21.81
CA ARG A 139 9.82 -9.47 -23.16
C ARG A 139 9.26 -10.40 -24.24
N GLU A 140 8.90 -11.62 -23.86
CA GLU A 140 8.29 -12.62 -24.73
C GLU A 140 6.77 -12.43 -24.88
N GLY A 141 6.18 -11.47 -24.15
CA GLY A 141 4.73 -11.19 -24.18
C GLY A 141 3.90 -12.07 -23.23
N THR A 142 4.52 -12.94 -22.43
CA THR A 142 3.84 -13.74 -21.41
C THR A 142 3.32 -12.85 -20.30
N SER A 143 1.99 -12.80 -20.15
CA SER A 143 1.29 -12.07 -19.10
C SER A 143 0.97 -12.98 -17.90
N ARG A 144 1.32 -12.54 -16.69
CA ARG A 144 1.08 -13.27 -15.44
C ARG A 144 0.39 -12.34 -14.42
N PRO A 145 -0.80 -12.68 -13.90
CA PRO A 145 -1.43 -11.90 -12.86
C PRO A 145 -0.70 -12.07 -11.52
N GLY A 146 -0.59 -10.99 -10.75
CA GLY A 146 0.01 -11.03 -9.43
C GLY A 146 -0.33 -9.81 -8.57
N ARG A 147 -0.04 -9.90 -7.28
CA ARG A 147 -0.17 -8.79 -6.31
C ARG A 147 1.18 -8.49 -5.69
N TYR A 148 1.49 -7.20 -5.51
CA TYR A 148 2.73 -6.84 -4.83
C TYR A 148 2.67 -7.21 -3.34
N ARG A 149 3.80 -7.69 -2.84
CA ARG A 149 4.08 -7.92 -1.42
C ARG A 149 5.36 -7.17 -1.07
N ILE A 150 5.34 -6.41 0.00
CA ILE A 150 6.48 -5.63 0.46
C ILE A 150 6.82 -6.12 1.86
N ARG A 151 7.98 -6.78 2.00
CA ARG A 151 8.38 -7.47 3.23
C ARG A 151 9.56 -6.77 3.88
N PRO A 152 9.50 -6.44 5.17
CA PRO A 152 10.62 -5.79 5.87
C PRO A 152 11.80 -6.75 5.99
N GLU A 153 13.02 -6.30 5.66
CA GLU A 153 14.22 -7.12 5.90
C GLU A 153 14.53 -7.25 7.40
N ALA A 154 14.06 -6.31 8.21
CA ALA A 154 14.20 -6.33 9.66
C ALA A 154 13.27 -7.33 10.36
N GLY A 155 12.36 -7.99 9.62
CA GLY A 155 11.30 -8.82 10.18
C GLY A 155 10.09 -8.02 10.63
N GLU A 156 9.03 -8.73 11.01
CA GLU A 156 7.79 -8.13 11.53
C GLU A 156 7.84 -8.03 13.06
N GLU A 157 7.41 -6.89 13.59
CA GLU A 157 7.33 -6.67 15.04
C GLU A 157 6.14 -5.77 15.35
N HIS A 158 5.25 -6.24 16.23
CA HIS A 158 4.04 -5.55 16.65
C HIS A 158 4.01 -5.35 18.16
N LEU A 159 3.41 -4.23 18.58
CA LEU A 159 3.25 -3.87 19.98
C LEU A 159 1.97 -4.50 20.56
N ASP A 160 2.00 -4.77 21.87
CA ASP A 160 0.77 -5.03 22.62
C ASP A 160 -0.15 -3.77 22.58
N PRO A 161 -1.48 -3.91 22.48
CA PRO A 161 -2.39 -2.77 22.43
C PRO A 161 -2.23 -1.76 23.58
N ALA A 162 -1.94 -2.22 24.81
CA ALA A 162 -1.74 -1.34 25.94
C ALA A 162 -0.38 -0.61 25.88
N GLU A 163 0.63 -1.21 25.25
CA GLU A 163 1.90 -0.53 24.97
C GLU A 163 1.73 0.52 23.87
N ALA A 164 1.08 0.15 22.75
CA ALA A 164 0.81 1.06 21.65
C ALA A 164 0.06 2.31 22.11
N ALA A 165 -0.99 2.16 22.92
CA ALA A 165 -1.77 3.27 23.45
C ALA A 165 -0.99 4.22 24.39
N ARG A 166 0.16 3.79 24.92
CA ARG A 166 1.04 4.60 25.78
C ARG A 166 2.17 5.29 25.01
N ARG A 167 2.40 4.92 23.75
CA ARG A 167 3.43 5.56 22.93
C ARG A 167 3.07 7.02 22.64
N PRO A 168 4.07 7.88 22.37
CA PRO A 168 3.83 9.21 21.82
C PRO A 168 2.98 9.16 20.55
N GLY A 169 2.21 10.21 20.29
CA GLY A 169 1.26 10.21 19.17
C GLY A 169 1.88 10.06 17.77
N SER A 170 3.17 10.35 17.60
CA SER A 170 3.93 10.27 16.34
C SER A 170 5.08 9.25 16.38
N PHE A 171 5.02 8.27 17.28
CA PHE A 171 6.16 7.41 17.57
C PHE A 171 6.72 6.65 16.35
N LEU A 172 5.89 6.27 15.37
CA LEU A 172 6.34 5.57 14.17
C LEU A 172 7.18 6.49 13.27
N PHE A 173 6.80 7.77 13.18
CA PHE A 173 7.56 8.77 12.43
C PHE A 173 8.87 9.13 13.14
N ASP A 174 8.83 9.30 14.45
CA ASP A 174 10.02 9.58 15.27
C ASP A 174 11.01 8.41 15.23
N GLU A 175 10.50 7.18 15.32
CA GLU A 175 11.29 5.95 15.21
C GLU A 175 11.92 5.84 13.82
N LEU A 176 11.17 6.09 12.74
CA LEU A 176 11.69 6.00 11.38
C LEU A 176 12.83 6.99 11.16
N ALA A 177 12.69 8.23 11.63
CA ALA A 177 13.74 9.25 11.56
C ALA A 177 15.00 8.80 12.33
N GLN A 178 14.82 8.26 13.55
CA GLN A 178 15.92 7.73 14.34
C GLN A 178 16.59 6.53 13.65
N ARG A 179 15.82 5.62 13.07
CA ARG A 179 16.33 4.43 12.36
C ARG A 179 17.16 4.83 11.15
N LEU A 180 16.65 5.76 10.34
CA LEU A 180 17.37 6.27 9.15
C LEU A 180 18.69 6.97 9.51
N SER A 181 18.79 7.59 10.69
CA SER A 181 20.05 8.17 11.17
C SER A 181 21.16 7.13 11.43
N ARG A 182 20.78 5.84 11.58
CA ARG A 182 21.70 4.73 11.88
C ARG A 182 22.00 3.87 10.66
N GLY A 183 21.19 3.94 9.61
CA GLY A 183 21.37 3.16 8.40
C GLY A 183 20.11 3.07 7.55
N ALA A 184 20.23 2.41 6.40
CA ALA A 184 19.13 2.26 5.47
C ALA A 184 18.03 1.34 6.04
N VAL A 185 16.78 1.73 5.84
CA VAL A 185 15.61 0.86 6.00
C VAL A 185 15.41 0.09 4.71
N ARG A 186 15.28 -1.24 4.80
CA ARG A 186 15.18 -2.11 3.62
C ARG A 186 13.93 -2.96 3.61
N PHE A 187 13.35 -3.11 2.42
CA PHE A 187 12.24 -4.00 2.15
C PHE A 187 12.52 -4.81 0.88
N ARG A 188 12.10 -6.07 0.87
CA ARG A 188 11.99 -6.87 -0.34
C ARG A 188 10.67 -6.58 -1.03
N LEU A 189 10.72 -6.27 -2.32
CA LEU A 189 9.55 -6.16 -3.18
C LEU A 189 9.37 -7.49 -3.91
N LEU A 190 8.21 -8.12 -3.70
CA LEU A 190 7.84 -9.39 -4.32
C LEU A 190 6.50 -9.26 -5.06
N VAL A 191 6.22 -10.23 -5.91
CA VAL A 191 4.91 -10.45 -6.52
C VAL A 191 4.43 -11.84 -6.16
N GLN A 192 3.32 -11.91 -5.44
CA GLN A 192 2.57 -13.15 -5.26
C GLN A 192 1.81 -13.46 -6.54
N LEU A 193 2.00 -14.65 -7.11
CA LEU A 193 1.37 -15.06 -8.37
C LEU A 193 -0.03 -15.61 -8.11
N ALA A 194 -0.99 -15.19 -8.94
CA ALA A 194 -2.33 -15.78 -8.91
C ALA A 194 -2.28 -17.21 -9.46
N ALA A 195 -3.01 -18.13 -8.82
CA ALA A 195 -3.31 -19.44 -9.37
C ALA A 195 -4.66 -19.42 -10.12
N GLU A 196 -4.97 -20.53 -10.78
CA GLU A 196 -6.30 -20.74 -11.35
C GLU A 196 -7.38 -20.62 -10.27
N GLY A 197 -8.40 -19.81 -10.55
CA GLY A 197 -9.52 -19.54 -9.63
C GLY A 197 -9.28 -18.42 -8.62
N ASP A 198 -8.06 -17.88 -8.49
CA ASP A 198 -7.84 -16.71 -7.64
C ASP A 198 -8.51 -15.47 -8.26
N PRO A 199 -9.24 -14.66 -7.46
CA PRO A 199 -9.92 -13.48 -7.97
C PRO A 199 -8.90 -12.37 -8.25
N VAL A 200 -8.71 -12.06 -9.53
CA VAL A 200 -7.83 -10.98 -10.00
C VAL A 200 -8.56 -9.64 -10.11
N ASP A 201 -9.87 -9.64 -9.98
CA ASP A 201 -10.78 -8.49 -10.07
C ASP A 201 -11.34 -8.06 -8.70
N ASP A 202 -11.06 -8.82 -7.63
CA ASP A 202 -11.56 -8.54 -6.27
C ASP A 202 -10.41 -8.47 -5.25
N CYS A 203 -9.99 -7.24 -4.93
CA CYS A 203 -8.98 -6.98 -3.90
C CYS A 203 -9.47 -7.14 -2.45
N SER A 204 -10.78 -7.35 -2.22
CA SER A 204 -11.30 -7.55 -0.86
C SER A 204 -10.90 -8.90 -0.26
N GLN A 205 -10.53 -9.85 -1.13
CA GLN A 205 -10.22 -11.22 -0.78
C GLN A 205 -8.70 -11.47 -0.88
N PRO A 206 -8.01 -11.84 0.21
CA PRO A 206 -6.62 -12.27 0.12
C PRO A 206 -6.49 -13.59 -0.64
N TRP A 207 -5.34 -13.80 -1.29
CA TRP A 207 -4.96 -15.10 -1.84
C TRP A 207 -4.19 -15.90 -0.77
N PRO A 208 -4.14 -17.24 -0.85
CA PRO A 208 -3.36 -18.04 0.10
C PRO A 208 -1.90 -17.58 0.19
N GLU A 209 -1.34 -17.43 1.39
CA GLU A 209 0.02 -16.87 1.57
C GLU A 209 1.09 -17.76 0.91
N GLU A 210 0.84 -19.07 0.79
CA GLU A 210 1.75 -20.06 0.20
C GLU A 210 1.85 -19.98 -1.33
N ARG A 211 1.09 -19.09 -1.98
CA ARG A 211 1.20 -18.87 -3.43
C ARG A 211 2.64 -18.52 -3.81
N PRO A 212 3.15 -19.04 -4.95
CA PRO A 212 4.50 -18.74 -5.40
C PRO A 212 4.76 -17.23 -5.47
N GLN A 213 5.92 -16.80 -4.97
CA GLN A 213 6.33 -15.40 -5.00
C GLN A 213 7.58 -15.24 -5.87
N VAL A 214 7.61 -14.15 -6.65
CA VAL A 214 8.76 -13.73 -7.44
C VAL A 214 9.36 -12.49 -6.79
N GLU A 215 10.64 -12.54 -6.43
CA GLU A 215 11.35 -11.37 -5.95
C GLU A 215 11.66 -10.42 -7.11
N LEU A 216 11.22 -9.17 -6.98
CA LEU A 216 11.48 -8.10 -7.95
C LEU A 216 12.73 -7.30 -7.59
N GLY A 217 13.07 -7.20 -6.31
CA GLY A 217 14.27 -6.49 -5.86
C GLY A 217 14.13 -5.92 -4.46
N THR A 218 15.04 -5.02 -4.11
CA THR A 218 15.14 -4.42 -2.77
C THR A 218 14.93 -2.92 -2.82
N LEU A 219 14.05 -2.43 -1.96
CA LEU A 219 13.88 -1.01 -1.66
C LEU A 219 14.84 -0.65 -0.52
N SER A 220 15.69 0.35 -0.71
CA SER A 220 16.61 0.87 0.30
C SER A 220 16.34 2.35 0.54
N ILE A 221 15.66 2.67 1.63
CA ILE A 221 15.32 4.03 2.06
C ILE A 221 16.46 4.53 2.94
N THR A 222 17.05 5.67 2.59
CA THR A 222 18.31 6.13 3.20
C THR A 222 18.20 7.49 3.88
N ALA A 223 17.19 8.30 3.52
CA ALA A 223 17.04 9.63 4.10
C ALA A 223 15.57 10.08 4.12
N PRO A 224 15.17 10.90 5.11
CA PRO A 224 13.96 11.69 5.00
C PRO A 224 14.12 12.77 3.91
N VAL A 225 13.00 13.19 3.32
CA VAL A 225 13.00 14.38 2.45
C VAL A 225 13.23 15.62 3.33
N ALA A 226 14.03 16.58 2.85
CA ALA A 226 14.43 17.76 3.64
C ALA A 226 13.24 18.59 4.15
N ASP A 227 12.21 18.79 3.32
CA ASP A 227 10.93 19.38 3.72
C ASP A 227 9.79 18.42 3.35
N SER A 228 9.47 17.52 4.28
CA SER A 228 8.39 16.53 4.08
C SER A 228 7.05 17.21 3.84
N ALA A 229 6.75 18.30 4.56
CA ALA A 229 5.45 18.97 4.45
C ALA A 229 5.25 19.62 3.07
N ALA A 230 6.28 20.27 2.53
CA ALA A 230 6.24 20.82 1.18
C ALA A 230 6.17 19.72 0.12
N ALA A 231 6.99 18.66 0.26
CA ALA A 231 7.00 17.54 -0.67
C ALA A 231 5.64 16.83 -0.70
N GLU A 232 5.03 16.55 0.45
CA GLU A 232 3.75 15.85 0.54
C GLU A 232 2.59 16.63 -0.09
N ARG A 233 2.63 17.97 -0.10
CA ARG A 233 1.63 18.80 -0.79
C ARG A 233 1.70 18.60 -2.31
N GLN A 234 2.91 18.48 -2.84
CA GLN A 234 3.17 18.30 -4.27
C GLN A 234 3.04 16.85 -4.74
N LEU A 235 3.32 15.88 -3.85
CA LEU A 235 3.29 14.46 -4.20
C LEU A 235 1.86 13.96 -4.45
N VAL A 236 1.73 13.24 -5.57
CA VAL A 236 0.59 12.39 -5.89
C VAL A 236 1.12 11.01 -6.21
N PHE A 237 0.61 10.02 -5.48
CA PHE A 237 0.79 8.61 -5.81
C PHE A 237 -0.46 8.14 -6.51
N ASP A 238 -0.34 7.38 -7.60
CA ASP A 238 -1.46 6.90 -8.39
C ASP A 238 -1.29 5.40 -8.70
N PRO A 239 -2.14 4.51 -8.16
CA PRO A 239 -2.02 3.07 -8.40
C PRO A 239 -2.22 2.66 -9.87
N ALA A 240 -2.77 3.54 -10.72
CA ALA A 240 -2.91 3.31 -12.16
C ALA A 240 -1.78 3.97 -12.98
N LYS A 241 -0.82 4.67 -12.34
CA LYS A 241 0.38 5.18 -13.00
C LYS A 241 1.38 4.04 -13.19
N LEU A 242 1.17 3.30 -14.28
CA LEU A 242 1.93 2.13 -14.68
C LEU A 242 2.81 2.43 -15.90
N VAL A 243 3.77 1.54 -16.13
CA VAL A 243 4.72 1.59 -17.24
C VAL A 243 4.66 0.29 -18.04
N ASP A 244 5.17 0.34 -19.28
CA ASP A 244 5.22 -0.83 -20.16
C ASP A 244 5.75 -2.08 -19.44
N GLY A 245 5.08 -3.22 -19.61
CA GLY A 245 5.36 -4.45 -18.88
C GLY A 245 4.56 -4.66 -17.59
N ILE A 246 3.73 -3.68 -17.18
CA ILE A 246 2.75 -3.81 -16.10
C ILE A 246 1.42 -3.19 -16.56
N GLU A 247 0.34 -3.94 -16.43
CA GLU A 247 -1.02 -3.50 -16.77
C GLU A 247 -1.96 -3.74 -15.59
N LEU A 248 -3.10 -3.04 -15.59
CA LEU A 248 -4.18 -3.32 -14.64
C LEU A 248 -4.75 -4.73 -14.89
N SER A 249 -5.19 -5.38 -13.82
CA SER A 249 -6.12 -6.50 -13.95
C SER A 249 -7.54 -6.00 -14.25
N ASP A 250 -8.52 -6.89 -14.14
CA ASP A 250 -9.94 -6.55 -14.29
C ASP A 250 -10.54 -5.92 -13.01
N ASP A 251 -9.71 -5.63 -12.00
CA ASP A 251 -10.10 -4.89 -10.79
C ASP A 251 -10.43 -3.42 -11.13
N GLN A 252 -11.61 -2.98 -10.73
CA GLN A 252 -12.13 -1.66 -11.06
C GLN A 252 -11.52 -0.53 -10.20
N LEU A 253 -11.04 -0.86 -9.00
CA LEU A 253 -10.66 0.12 -8.00
C LEU A 253 -9.44 0.97 -8.39
N PRO A 254 -8.34 0.45 -8.98
CA PRO A 254 -7.20 1.27 -9.36
C PRO A 254 -7.57 2.45 -10.28
N ALA A 255 -8.40 2.21 -11.30
CA ALA A 255 -8.82 3.24 -12.24
C ALA A 255 -9.67 4.33 -11.55
N VAL A 256 -10.61 3.93 -10.69
CA VAL A 256 -11.42 4.88 -9.92
C VAL A 256 -10.56 5.66 -8.93
N ARG A 257 -9.61 5.00 -8.26
CA ARG A 257 -8.68 5.62 -7.32
C ARG A 257 -7.82 6.69 -8.00
N SER A 258 -7.33 6.46 -9.21
CA SER A 258 -6.61 7.46 -10.01
C SER A 258 -7.43 8.75 -10.18
N ALA A 259 -8.70 8.62 -10.61
CA ALA A 259 -9.60 9.76 -10.78
C ALA A 259 -9.87 10.51 -9.46
N VAL A 260 -10.14 9.78 -8.37
CA VAL A 260 -10.37 10.34 -7.04
C VAL A 260 -9.13 11.05 -6.50
N TYR A 261 -7.94 10.47 -6.66
CA TYR A 261 -6.68 11.07 -6.23
C TYR A 261 -6.36 12.35 -6.99
N ALA A 262 -6.65 12.41 -8.29
CA ALA A 262 -6.52 13.63 -9.08
C ALA A 262 -7.49 14.75 -8.64
N ILE A 263 -8.71 14.41 -8.21
CA ILE A 263 -9.64 15.38 -7.60
C ILE A 263 -9.11 15.87 -6.25
N SER A 264 -8.68 14.95 -5.38
CA SER A 264 -8.12 15.28 -4.06
C SER A 264 -6.91 16.20 -4.16
N TYR A 265 -5.97 15.90 -5.06
CA TYR A 265 -4.80 16.73 -5.31
C TYR A 265 -5.16 18.16 -5.71
N ARG A 266 -6.11 18.32 -6.64
CA ARG A 266 -6.59 19.65 -7.05
C ARG A 266 -7.19 20.43 -5.89
N ARG A 267 -7.98 19.77 -5.02
CA ARG A 267 -8.59 20.43 -3.85
C ARG A 267 -7.58 20.81 -2.78
N ARG A 268 -6.53 20.02 -2.57
CA ARG A 268 -5.47 20.30 -1.59
C ARG A 268 -4.58 21.49 -2.00
N ASN A 269 -4.50 21.77 -3.29
CA ASN A 269 -3.65 22.82 -3.87
C ASN A 269 -4.44 24.02 -4.42
N ALA A 270 -5.75 24.06 -4.20
CA ALA A 270 -6.61 25.21 -4.50
C ALA A 270 -6.63 26.16 -3.29
#